data_AF-A0A2E7FP33-F1
#
_entry.id   AF-A0A2E7FP33-F1
#
_cell.length_a   1.000
_cell.length_b   1.000
_cell.length_c   1.000
_cell.angle_alpha   90.00
_cell.angle_beta   90.00
_cell.angle_gamma   90.00
#
_symmetry.space_group_name_H-M   'P 1'
#
loop_
_entity.id
_entity.type
_entity.pdbx_description
1 polymer ?
#
loop_
_entity_poly.entity_id
_entity_poly.type
_entity_poly.pdbx_seq_one_letter_code
_entity_poly.pdbx_strand_id
1 'polypeptide(L)'
;MPATICIVFVCIGILFFVGGAVGIIRFPDFYTRMHAAGKGDTMSVFLILMGLAIYQLADFSLANILVAGKILFITMFIMWASPTSTHALIKAGFEEGQKLWSRNGVEEDSDK
;
A
#
# COMPACT_ATOMS: atom_id res chain seq x y z
N MET A 1 10.81 7.55 25.08
CA MET A 1 9.66 8.20 24.41
C MET A 1 9.61 7.96 22.89
N PRO A 2 10.65 8.18 22.08
CA PRO A 2 10.57 8.00 20.62
C PRO A 2 10.32 6.54 20.19
N ALA A 3 10.88 5.58 20.93
CA ALA A 3 10.66 4.16 20.70
C ALA A 3 9.18 3.76 20.80
N THR A 4 8.43 4.31 21.76
CA THR A 4 7.01 4.00 21.95
C THR A 4 6.18 4.46 20.75
N ILE A 5 6.46 5.65 20.22
CA ILE A 5 5.78 6.18 19.04
C ILE A 5 6.07 5.29 17.82
N CYS A 6 7.34 4.92 17.61
CA CYS A 6 7.73 4.02 16.53
C CYS A 6 6.98 2.68 16.61
N ILE A 7 6.92 2.07 17.81
CA ILE A 7 6.20 0.80 18.01
C ILE A 7 4.72 0.94 17.66
N VAL A 8 4.05 2.02 18.09
CA VAL A 8 2.64 2.25 17.76
C VAL A 8 2.43 2.35 16.25
N PHE A 9 3.26 3.13 15.55
CA PHE A 9 3.19 3.28 14.10
C PHE A 9 3.42 1.96 13.36
N VAL A 10 4.43 1.18 13.79
CA VAL A 10 4.73 -0.13 13.21
C VAL A 10 3.59 -1.12 13.46
N CYS A 11 3.04 -1.17 14.67
CA CYS A 11 1.91 -2.04 15.00
C CYS A 11 0.69 -1.72 14.13
N ILE A 12 0.33 -0.44 13.98
CA ILE A 12 -0.78 -0.05 13.11
C ILE A 12 -0.46 -0.37 11.65
N GLY A 13 0.77 -0.13 11.19
CA GLY A 13 1.21 -0.49 9.84
C GLY A 13 1.08 -1.99 9.55
N ILE A 14 1.45 -2.85 10.50
CA ILE A 14 1.27 -4.31 10.40
C ILE A 14 -0.22 -4.67 10.30
N LEU A 15 -1.11 -4.00 11.04
CA LEU A 15 -2.56 -4.24 10.91
C LEU A 15 -3.06 -3.91 9.50
N PHE A 16 -2.58 -2.83 8.89
CA PHE A 16 -2.92 -2.50 7.49
C PHE A 16 -2.33 -3.50 6.49
N PHE A 17 -1.10 -3.97 6.73
CA PHE A 17 -0.45 -4.99 5.89
C PHE A 17 -1.23 -6.30 5.91
N VAL A 18 -1.57 -6.78 7.12
CA VAL A 18 -2.37 -8.00 7.31
C VAL A 18 -3.78 -7.80 6.75
N GLY A 19 -4.40 -6.64 6.96
CA GLY A 19 -5.71 -6.31 6.40
C GLY A 19 -5.72 -6.34 4.87
N GLY A 20 -4.66 -5.81 4.23
CA GLY A 20 -4.46 -5.89 2.79
C GLY A 20 -4.31 -7.33 2.30
N ALA A 21 -3.44 -8.12 2.96
CA ALA A 21 -3.23 -9.53 2.65
C ALA A 21 -4.52 -10.37 2.80
N VAL A 22 -5.27 -10.17 3.87
CA VAL A 22 -6.57 -10.82 4.09
C VAL A 22 -7.58 -10.36 3.03
N GLY A 23 -7.59 -9.08 2.66
CA GLY A 23 -8.42 -8.55 1.59
C GLY A 23 -8.19 -9.26 0.26
N ILE A 24 -6.92 -9.50 -0.10
CA ILE A 24 -6.57 -10.26 -1.32
C ILE A 24 -7.12 -11.69 -1.30
N ILE A 25 -7.20 -12.34 -0.13
CA ILE A 25 -7.71 -13.72 -0.02
C ILE A 25 -9.26 -13.73 0.02
N ARG A 26 -9.89 -12.72 0.61
CA ARG A 26 -11.34 -12.69 0.87
C ARG A 26 -12.14 -12.15 -0.32
N PHE A 27 -11.58 -11.24 -1.13
CA PHE A 27 -12.33 -10.58 -2.17
C PHE A 27 -12.52 -11.46 -3.42
N PRO A 28 -13.73 -11.46 -4.01
CA PRO A 28 -14.11 -12.42 -5.05
C PRO A 28 -13.54 -12.08 -6.44
N ASP A 29 -13.12 -10.84 -6.69
CA ASP A 29 -12.79 -10.35 -8.03
C ASP A 29 -11.43 -9.65 -8.09
N PHE A 30 -10.73 -9.78 -9.21
CA PHE A 30 -9.42 -9.21 -9.48
C PHE A 30 -9.37 -7.72 -9.13
N TYR A 31 -10.33 -6.92 -9.59
CA TYR A 31 -10.33 -5.48 -9.34
C TYR A 31 -10.53 -5.14 -7.85
N THR A 32 -11.42 -5.89 -7.18
CA THR A 32 -11.64 -5.73 -5.73
C THR A 32 -10.44 -6.17 -4.90
N ARG A 33 -9.71 -7.21 -5.33
CA ARG A 33 -8.44 -7.66 -4.73
C ARG A 33 -7.34 -6.63 -4.94
N MET A 34 -7.24 -6.05 -6.14
CA MET A 34 -6.29 -4.99 -6.48
C MET A 34 -6.51 -3.72 -5.66
N HIS A 35 -7.77 -3.32 -5.46
CA HIS A 35 -8.10 -2.18 -4.59
C HIS A 35 -7.70 -2.44 -3.12
N ALA A 36 -7.94 -3.66 -2.62
CA ALA A 36 -7.54 -4.05 -1.28
C ALA A 36 -6.02 -4.08 -1.09
N ALA A 37 -5.32 -4.66 -2.06
CA ALA A 37 -3.86 -4.68 -2.11
C ALA A 37 -3.27 -3.27 -2.13
N GLY A 38 -3.74 -2.41 -3.04
CA GLY A 38 -3.22 -1.05 -3.21
C GLY A 38 -3.39 -0.18 -1.96
N LYS A 39 -4.59 -0.17 -1.35
CA LYS A 39 -4.84 0.61 -0.13
C LYS A 39 -4.10 0.06 1.08
N GLY A 40 -4.06 -1.26 1.25
CA GLY A 40 -3.39 -1.90 2.39
C GLY A 40 -1.88 -1.69 2.34
N ASP A 41 -1.28 -1.92 1.18
CA ASP A 41 0.16 -1.83 0.98
C ASP A 41 0.67 -0.39 1.19
N THR A 42 0.09 0.59 0.49
CA THR A 42 0.51 2.00 0.58
C THR A 42 0.43 2.57 1.99
N MET A 43 -0.67 2.31 2.71
CA MET A 43 -0.84 2.78 4.08
C MET A 43 0.12 2.08 5.05
N SER A 44 0.31 0.75 4.91
CA SER A 44 1.22 0.02 5.78
C SER A 44 2.66 0.52 5.68
N VAL A 45 3.17 0.67 4.45
CA VAL A 45 4.54 1.16 4.18
C VAL A 45 4.69 2.59 4.68
N PHE A 46 3.69 3.45 4.42
CA PHE A 46 3.71 4.84 4.91
C PHE A 46 3.84 4.88 6.44
N LEU A 47 3.01 4.13 7.17
CA LEU A 47 3.02 4.13 8.64
C LEU A 47 4.34 3.57 9.21
N ILE A 48 4.83 2.45 8.68
CA ILE A 48 6.06 1.81 9.17
C ILE A 48 7.27 2.72 8.94
N LEU A 49 7.43 3.26 7.72
CA LEU A 49 8.56 4.10 7.38
C LEU A 49 8.50 5.47 8.08
N MET A 50 7.30 6.03 8.28
CA MET A 50 7.13 7.26 9.05
C MET A 50 7.51 7.06 10.53
N GLY A 51 7.11 5.94 11.13
CA GLY A 51 7.51 5.57 12.49
C GLY A 51 9.04 5.45 12.64
N LEU A 52 9.69 4.83 11.65
CA LEU A 52 11.14 4.69 11.62
C LEU A 52 11.86 6.03 11.42
N ALA A 53 11.34 6.91 10.56
CA ALA A 53 11.90 8.25 10.36
C ALA A 53 11.83 9.10 11.64
N ILE A 54 10.72 9.02 12.38
CA ILE A 54 10.56 9.71 13.68
C ILE A 54 11.53 9.16 14.72
N TYR A 55 11.74 7.82 14.75
CA TYR A 55 12.72 7.21 15.64
C TYR A 55 14.14 7.72 15.36
N GLN A 56 14.52 7.82 14.09
CA GLN A 56 15.85 8.29 13.70
C GLN A 56 16.06 9.77 14.03
N LEU A 57 15.01 10.60 13.95
CA LEU A 57 15.05 12.03 14.29
C LEU A 57 15.20 12.32 15.79
N ALA A 58 15.05 11.31 16.66
CA ALA A 58 15.19 11.48 18.09
C ALA A 58 16.61 11.88 18.51
N ASP A 59 17.61 11.39 17.79
CA ASP A 59 19.01 11.76 17.96
C ASP A 59 19.41 12.70 16.81
N PHE A 60 19.55 13.99 17.11
CA PHE A 60 19.91 15.06 16.16
C PHE A 60 21.39 15.01 15.73
N SER A 61 21.81 13.85 15.20
CA SER A 61 23.09 13.68 14.52
C SER A 61 22.93 13.88 13.02
N LEU A 62 23.95 14.45 12.38
CA LEU A 62 23.99 14.66 10.93
C LEU A 62 23.78 13.35 10.16
N ALA A 63 24.34 12.24 10.64
CA ALA A 63 24.14 10.91 10.06
C ALA A 63 22.66 10.46 10.11
N ASN A 64 22.00 10.71 11.23
CA ASN A 64 20.61 10.31 11.46
C ASN A 64 19.63 11.09 10.60
N ILE A 65 19.89 12.39 10.39
CA ILE A 65 19.11 13.24 9.49
C ILE A 65 19.22 12.75 8.04
N LEU A 66 20.42 12.38 7.58
CA LEU A 66 20.60 11.78 6.25
C LEU A 66 19.82 10.47 6.10
N VAL A 67 19.85 9.60 7.12
CA VAL A 67 19.09 8.32 7.10
C VAL A 67 17.59 8.59 7.03
N ALA A 68 17.07 9.50 7.86
CA ALA A 68 15.65 9.87 7.83
C ALA A 68 15.23 10.46 6.47
N GLY A 69 16.07 11.29 5.85
CA GLY A 69 15.85 11.82 4.51
C GLY A 69 15.76 10.73 3.44
N LYS A 70 16.64 9.73 3.49
CA LYS A 70 16.60 8.56 2.59
C LYS A 70 15.31 7.76 2.76
N ILE A 71 14.88 7.53 4.01
CA ILE A 71 13.63 6.82 4.31
C ILE A 71 12.44 7.57 3.72
N LEU A 72 12.36 8.89 3.93
CA LEU A 72 11.27 9.72 3.40
C LEU A 72 11.25 9.73 1.87
N PHE A 73 12.41 9.77 1.22
CA PHE A 73 12.52 9.68 -0.23
C PHE A 73 12.00 8.33 -0.76
N ILE A 74 12.35 7.22 -0.09
CA ILE A 74 11.83 5.88 -0.43
C ILE A 74 10.32 5.83 -0.25
N THR A 75 9.78 6.34 0.85
CA THR A 75 8.32 6.38 1.10
C THR A 75 7.60 7.14 -0.02
N MET A 76 8.10 8.33 -0.39
CA MET A 76 7.52 9.13 -1.48
C MET A 76 7.58 8.39 -2.82
N PHE A 77 8.69 7.73 -3.11
CA PHE A 77 8.84 6.94 -4.32
C PHE A 77 7.85 5.77 -4.38
N ILE A 78 7.69 5.03 -3.28
CA ILE A 78 6.73 3.91 -3.21
C ILE A 78 5.30 4.44 -3.38
N MET A 79 4.93 5.54 -2.73
CA MET A 79 3.61 6.14 -2.90
C MET A 79 3.29 6.55 -4.33
N TRP A 80 4.30 6.90 -5.14
CA TRP A 80 4.14 7.15 -6.57
C TRP A 80 4.10 5.85 -7.37
N ALA A 81 4.97 4.90 -7.04
CA ALA A 81 5.05 3.61 -7.74
C ALA A 81 3.76 2.79 -7.59
N SER A 82 3.16 2.76 -6.39
CA SER A 82 1.96 1.96 -6.11
C SER A 82 0.75 2.27 -7.02
N PRO A 83 0.31 3.54 -7.24
CA PRO A 83 -0.77 3.83 -8.17
C PRO A 83 -0.38 3.54 -9.62
N THR A 84 0.89 3.74 -10.01
CA THR A 84 1.37 3.38 -11.35
C THR A 84 1.31 1.86 -11.59
N SER A 85 1.79 1.06 -10.64
CA SER A 85 1.71 -0.41 -10.69
C SER A 85 0.26 -0.89 -10.71
N THR A 86 -0.61 -0.29 -9.88
CA THR A 86 -2.03 -0.65 -9.84
C THR A 86 -2.72 -0.34 -11.17
N HIS A 87 -2.46 0.83 -11.75
CA HIS A 87 -3.03 1.22 -13.05
C HIS A 87 -2.56 0.29 -14.17
N ALA A 88 -1.28 -0.07 -14.20
CA ALA A 88 -0.73 -1.02 -15.18
C ALA A 88 -1.36 -2.41 -15.04
N LEU A 89 -1.52 -2.90 -13.80
CA LEU A 89 -2.17 -4.19 -13.51
C LEU A 89 -3.65 -4.22 -13.89
N ILE A 90 -4.39 -3.14 -13.60
CA ILE A 90 -5.80 -3.01 -13.99
C ILE A 90 -5.92 -3.00 -15.52
N LYS A 91 -5.09 -2.22 -16.22
CA LYS A 91 -5.11 -2.17 -17.68
C LYS A 91 -4.83 -3.54 -18.31
N ALA A 92 -3.83 -4.26 -17.82
CA ALA A 92 -3.54 -5.62 -18.28
C ALA A 92 -4.70 -6.59 -17.99
N GLY A 93 -5.34 -6.49 -16.82
CA GLY A 93 -6.52 -7.29 -16.47
C GLY A 93 -7.72 -7.03 -17.39
N PHE A 94 -7.93 -5.78 -17.81
CA PHE A 94 -8.93 -5.43 -18.81
C PHE A 94 -8.61 -6.02 -20.19
N GLU A 95 -7.35 -5.93 -20.63
CA GLU A 95 -6.90 -6.51 -21.90
C GLU A 95 -7.02 -8.05 -21.93
N GLU A 96 -6.87 -8.73 -20.79
CA GLU A 96 -7.09 -10.18 -20.65
C GLU A 96 -8.57 -10.58 -20.49
N GLY A 97 -9.50 -9.62 -20.45
CA GLY A 97 -10.94 -9.90 -20.30
C GLY A 97 -11.33 -10.42 -18.92
N GLN A 98 -10.62 -10.02 -17.86
CA GLN A 98 -10.97 -10.39 -16.48
C GLN A 98 -12.38 -9.88 -16.13
N LYS A 99 -13.27 -10.81 -15.76
CA LYS A 99 -14.67 -10.52 -15.45
C LYS A 99 -14.78 -9.66 -14.20
N LEU A 100 -15.37 -8.47 -14.31
CA LEU A 100 -15.75 -7.64 -13.18
C LEU A 100 -16.85 -8.34 -12.37
N TRP A 101 -16.75 -8.31 -11.04
CA TRP A 101 -17.84 -8.81 -10.20
C TRP A 101 -19.05 -7.86 -10.26
N SER A 102 -20.14 -8.34 -10.87
CA SER A 102 -21.43 -7.66 -10.92
C SER A 102 -22.43 -8.37 -10.00
N ARG A 103 -22.92 -7.65 -8.97
CA ARG A 103 -23.93 -8.16 -8.03
C ARG A 103 -25.27 -8.50 -8.71
N ASN A 104 -25.53 -7.97 -9.91
CA ASN A 104 -26.81 -8.08 -10.60
C ASN A 104 -26.80 -9.03 -11.81
N GLY A 105 -25.73 -9.80 -12.05
CA GLY A 105 -25.70 -10.74 -13.18
C GLY A 105 -25.84 -10.08 -14.56
N VAL A 106 -25.71 -8.74 -14.63
CA VAL A 106 -25.58 -8.03 -15.89
C VAL A 106 -24.18 -8.33 -16.39
N GLU A 107 -24.09 -9.33 -17.25
CA GLU A 107 -22.97 -9.53 -18.15
C GLU A 107 -22.96 -8.31 -19.08
N GLU A 108 -22.26 -7.25 -18.66
CA GLU A 108 -21.83 -6.23 -19.62
C GLU A 108 -20.80 -6.91 -20.50
N ASP A 109 -21.32 -7.51 -21.58
CA ASP A 109 -20.59 -8.04 -22.70
C ASP A 109 -19.62 -6.97 -23.17
N SER A 110 -18.33 -7.21 -22.94
CA SER A 110 -17.24 -6.32 -23.32
C SER A 110 -16.93 -6.47 -24.81
N ASP A 111 -17.97 -6.62 -25.65
CA ASP A 111 -17.88 -6.48 -27.11
C ASP A 111 -18.05 -4.98 -27.44
N LYS A 112 -16.95 -4.23 -27.25
CA LYS A 112 -16.59 -2.99 -27.98
C LYS A 112 -15.20 -2.48 -27.60
#